data_AF-A0A3N1WBV9-F1
#
_entry.id   AF-A0A3N1WBV9-F1
#
_cell.length_a   1.000
_cell.length_b   1.000
_cell.length_c   1.000
_cell.angle_alpha   90.00
_cell.angle_beta   90.00
_cell.angle_gamma   90.00
#
_symmetry.space_group_name_H-M   'P 1'
#
loop_
_entity.id
_entity.type
_entity.pdbx_description
1 polymer ?
#
loop_
_entity_poly.entity_id
_entity_poly.type
_entity_poly.pdbx_seq_one_letter_code
_entity_poly.pdbx_strand_id
1 'polypeptide(L)' 'MKSIKTFVAVSALALVSFGSMAQNITATASTLDAAEAKVAAQAKQSGATYKITGARVDNHAYVTAELIK' A
#
# COMPACT_ATOMS: atom_id res chain seq x y z
N MET A 1 32.02 11.24 29.72
CA MET A 1 31.31 9.97 29.43
C MET A 1 29.78 10.02 29.68
N LYS A 2 29.10 11.17 29.52
CA LYS A 2 27.65 11.30 29.82
C LYS A 2 26.79 11.79 28.66
N SER A 3 27.40 12.39 27.64
CA SER A 3 26.76 12.94 26.43
C SER A 3 26.79 12.01 25.21
N ILE A 4 27.76 11.09 25.12
CA ILE A 4 27.89 10.13 24.00
C ILE A 4 26.81 9.05 24.03
N LYS A 5 26.35 8.65 25.21
CA LYS A 5 25.31 7.62 25.37
C LYS A 5 23.94 8.08 24.84
N THR A 6 23.69 9.39 24.83
CA THR A 6 22.41 9.97 24.39
C THR A 6 22.28 9.99 22.86
N PHE A 7 23.40 10.16 22.14
CA PHE A 7 23.36 10.29 20.68
C PHE A 7 23.11 8.94 19.98
N VAL A 8 23.65 7.85 20.52
CA VAL A 8 23.41 6.48 20.02
C VAL A 8 21.97 6.01 20.26
N ALA A 9 21.31 6.50 21.31
CA ALA A 9 19.90 6.20 21.57
C ALA A 9 18.96 6.92 20.59
N VAL A 10 19.34 8.12 20.12
CA VAL A 10 18.53 8.92 19.18
C VAL A 10 18.54 8.34 17.76
N SER A 11 19.65 7.75 17.31
CA SER A 11 19.72 7.12 15.98
C SER A 11 18.93 5.82 15.87
N ALA A 12 18.75 5.07 16.97
CA ALA A 12 17.89 3.88 16.99
C ALA A 12 16.39 4.21 16.92
N LEU A 13 15.97 5.37 17.43
CA LEU A 13 14.55 5.77 17.47
C LEU A 13 14.03 6.34 16.13
N ALA A 14 14.92 6.81 15.25
CA ALA A 14 14.56 7.41 13.96
C ALA A 14 14.19 6.39 12.86
N LEU A 15 14.45 5.09 13.07
CA LEU A 15 14.18 4.05 12.06
C LEU A 15 12.76 3.46 12.12
N VAL A 16 11.97 3.80 13.14
CA VAL A 16 10.63 3.21 13.35
C VAL A 16 9.51 4.01 12.67
N SER A 17 9.80 5.20 12.14
CA SER A 17 8.79 6.11 11.60
C SER A 17 8.58 5.98 10.08
N PHE A 18 8.45 4.74 9.58
CA PHE A 18 7.83 4.46 8.28
C PHE A 18 6.79 3.34 8.38
N GLY A 19 6.29 3.07 9.58
CA GLY A 19 5.20 2.13 9.81
C GLY A 19 3.97 2.56 9.01
N SER A 20 3.59 1.73 8.05
CA SER A 20 2.28 1.76 7.37
C SER A 20 2.13 2.80 6.25
N MET A 21 3.02 2.77 5.26
CA MET A 21 2.64 3.26 3.93
C MET A 21 1.59 2.29 3.35
N ALA A 22 0.30 2.66 3.40
CA ALA A 22 -0.73 1.93 2.66
C ALA A 22 -0.37 2.01 1.16
N GLN A 23 -0.19 0.86 0.52
CA GLN A 23 0.17 0.83 -0.89
C GLN A 23 -1.11 0.89 -1.73
N ASN A 24 -1.38 2.04 -2.33
CA ASN A 24 -2.51 2.19 -3.22
C ASN A 24 -2.13 1.61 -4.59
N ILE A 25 -2.86 0.60 -5.04
CA ILE A 25 -2.75 0.04 -6.39
C ILE A 25 -3.96 0.47 -7.22
N THR A 26 -3.72 0.70 -8.50
CA THR A 26 -4.78 1.01 -9.46
C THR A 26 -4.69 0.01 -10.59
N ALA A 27 -5.77 -0.72 -10.85
CA ALA A 27 -5.89 -1.61 -11.98
C ALA A 27 -6.82 -1.02 -13.04
N THR A 28 -6.42 -1.16 -14.31
CA THR A 28 -7.24 -0.84 -15.46
C THR A 28 -7.62 -2.10 -16.23
N ALA A 29 -8.88 -2.21 -16.60
CA ALA A 29 -9.38 -3.25 -17.49
C ALA A 29 -10.59 -2.78 -18.31
N SER A 30 -11.05 -3.61 -19.24
CA SER A 30 -12.22 -3.32 -20.07
C SER A 30 -13.55 -3.46 -19.32
N THR A 31 -13.56 -4.20 -18.21
CA THR A 31 -14.73 -4.43 -17.35
C THR A 31 -14.35 -4.26 -15.88
N LEU A 32 -15.32 -3.92 -15.04
CA LEU A 32 -15.10 -3.73 -13.60
C LEU A 32 -14.58 -5.02 -12.95
N ASP A 33 -15.20 -6.16 -13.29
CA ASP A 33 -14.81 -7.50 -12.85
C ASP A 33 -13.33 -7.82 -13.17
N ALA A 34 -12.88 -7.50 -14.38
CA ALA A 34 -11.49 -7.73 -14.77
C ALA A 34 -10.50 -6.80 -14.04
N ALA A 35 -10.92 -5.58 -13.71
CA ALA A 35 -10.11 -4.65 -12.94
C ALA A 35 -10.00 -5.11 -11.47
N GLU A 36 -11.10 -5.55 -10.87
CA GLU A 36 -11.12 -6.12 -9.52
C GLU A 36 -10.28 -7.41 -9.44
N ALA A 37 -10.40 -8.31 -10.42
CA ALA A 37 -9.59 -9.53 -10.47
C ALA A 37 -8.08 -9.23 -10.51
N LYS A 38 -7.67 -8.18 -11.23
CA LYS A 38 -6.27 -7.72 -11.25
C LYS A 38 -5.82 -7.16 -9.92
N VAL A 39 -6.65 -6.33 -9.27
CA VAL A 39 -6.39 -5.83 -7.92
C VAL A 39 -6.21 -6.98 -6.92
N ALA A 40 -7.14 -7.93 -6.94
CA ALA A 40 -7.10 -9.10 -6.06
C ALA A 40 -5.87 -9.97 -6.30
N ALA A 41 -5.46 -10.15 -7.56
CA ALA A 41 -4.24 -10.86 -7.91
C ALA A 41 -2.98 -10.13 -7.41
N GLN A 42 -2.89 -8.82 -7.60
CA GLN A 42 -1.77 -8.00 -7.11
C GLN A 42 -1.70 -8.01 -5.57
N ALA A 43 -2.83 -7.91 -4.89
CA ALA A 43 -2.90 -7.97 -3.44
C ALA A 43 -2.42 -9.34 -2.91
N LYS A 44 -2.90 -10.44 -3.50
CA LYS A 44 -2.43 -11.79 -3.18
C LYS A 44 -0.92 -11.97 -3.43
N GLN A 45 -0.41 -11.45 -4.55
CA GLN A 45 1.03 -11.49 -4.86
C GLN A 45 1.87 -10.71 -3.84
N SER A 46 1.35 -9.58 -3.35
CA SER A 46 2.02 -8.75 -2.34
C SER A 46 1.88 -9.30 -0.91
N GLY A 47 1.08 -10.37 -0.73
CA GLY A 47 0.76 -10.95 0.57
C GLY A 47 -0.05 -10.01 1.46
N ALA A 48 -0.82 -9.11 0.86
CA ALA A 48 -1.59 -8.08 1.54
C ALA A 48 -3.09 -8.29 1.32
N THR A 49 -3.89 -7.83 2.26
CA THR A 49 -5.34 -7.68 2.08
C THR A 49 -5.58 -6.41 1.26
N TYR A 50 -6.63 -6.38 0.44
CA TYR A 50 -7.00 -5.19 -0.32
C TYR A 50 -8.34 -4.64 0.13
N LYS A 51 -8.47 -3.31 0.07
CA LYS A 51 -9.73 -2.61 0.23
C LYS A 51 -9.93 -1.70 -0.97
N ILE A 52 -10.99 -1.90 -1.72
CA ILE A 52 -11.34 -1.01 -2.83
C ILE A 52 -11.72 0.35 -2.24
N THR A 53 -11.04 1.41 -2.67
CA THR A 53 -11.26 2.80 -2.22
C THR A 53 -11.89 3.66 -3.30
N GLY A 54 -11.81 3.22 -4.56
CA GLY A 54 -12.46 3.90 -5.66
C GLY A 54 -12.65 2.97 -6.85
N ALA A 55 -13.77 3.15 -7.54
CA ALA A 55 -14.04 2.50 -8.80
C ALA A 55 -14.58 3.56 -9.77
N ARG A 56 -13.99 3.63 -10.96
CA ARG A 56 -14.35 4.59 -11.99
C ARG A 56 -14.45 3.88 -13.32
N VAL A 57 -15.55 4.07 -14.02
CA VAL A 57 -15.78 3.48 -15.34
C VAL A 57 -16.08 4.62 -16.31
N ASP A 58 -15.15 4.83 -17.24
CA ASP A 58 -15.34 5.71 -18.41
C ASP A 58 -15.18 4.84 -19.68
N ASN A 59 -14.16 5.09 -20.51
CA ASN A 59 -13.80 4.20 -21.63
C ASN A 59 -13.22 2.85 -21.18
N HIS A 60 -12.65 2.82 -19.98
CA HIS A 60 -12.13 1.62 -19.31
C HIS A 60 -12.56 1.65 -17.85
N ALA A 61 -12.58 0.48 -17.22
CA ALA A 61 -12.76 0.33 -15.79
C ALA A 61 -11.42 0.54 -15.08
N TYR A 62 -11.40 1.49 -14.16
CA TYR A 62 -10.30 1.80 -13.26
C TYR A 62 -10.76 1.46 -11.85
N VAL A 63 -10.05 0.55 -11.19
CA VAL A 63 -10.32 0.17 -9.80
C VAL A 63 -9.08 0.49 -8.99
N THR A 64 -9.26 1.33 -7.98
CA THR A 64 -8.23 1.71 -7.02
C THR A 64 -8.50 1.00 -5.71
N ALA A 65 -7.47 0.34 -5.19
CA ALA A 65 -7.54 -0.35 -3.91
C ALA A 65 -6.30 -0.07 -3.07
N GLU A 66 -6.50 -0.01 -1.77
CA GLU A 66 -5.44 0.08 -0.79
C GLU A 66 -5.03 -1.32 -0.34
N LEU A 67 -3.74 -1.62 -0.46
CA LEU A 67 -3.12 -2.79 0.14
C LEU A 67 -2.82 -2.52 1.61
N ILE A 68 -3.37 -3.38 2.44
CA ILE A 68 -3.21 -3.44 3.88
C ILE A 68 -2.39 -4.69 4.18
N LYS A 69 -1.14 -4.50 4.61
CA LYS A 69 -0.18 -5.57 4.90
C LYS A 69 -0.09 -5.85 6.40
#